data_AF-A0A943G1R6-F1
#
_entry.id   AF-A0A943G1R6-F1
#
_cell.length_a   1.000
_cell.length_b   1.000
_cell.length_c   1.000
_cell.angle_alpha   90.00
_cell.angle_beta   90.00
_cell.angle_gamma   90.00
#
_symmetry.space_group_name_H-M   'P 1'
#
loop_
_entity.id
_entity.type
_entity.pdbx_description
1 polymer ?
#
loop_
_entity_poly.entity_id
_entity_poly.type
_entity_poly.pdbx_seq_one_letter_code
_entity_poly.pdbx_strand_id
1 'polypeptide(L)'
;MRGIKRKSYILPIFALVVVILSVGYAAITATLNITGTSTITKNTWNIHFQDLSVTSGSVTAATPAAITTNNHAEITYTVTLPKPGDFYEFTVNIVNDGTIAAKTSAAPTLSGNTQSAVMTYTATWSDGTAIAPNTTLAAGASKKMKLRVQYRKDITSSQLPTADTTLTLKFSLPIVQA
;
A
#
# COMPACT_ATOMS: atom_id res chain seq x y z
N MET A 1 27.37 -57.54 -77.07
CA MET A 1 26.90 -57.55 -75.66
C MET A 1 27.52 -56.36 -74.95
N ARG A 2 26.70 -55.37 -74.55
CA ARG A 2 27.11 -54.03 -74.09
C ARG A 2 26.93 -53.96 -72.57
N GLY A 3 28.02 -54.05 -71.81
CA GLY A 3 27.99 -53.87 -70.35
C GLY A 3 27.90 -52.39 -70.00
N ILE A 4 26.72 -51.93 -69.58
CA ILE A 4 26.51 -50.55 -69.12
C ILE A 4 27.07 -50.43 -67.71
N LYS A 5 28.24 -49.80 -67.56
CA LYS A 5 28.80 -49.48 -66.24
C LYS A 5 27.98 -48.36 -65.62
N ARG A 6 27.26 -48.65 -64.52
CA ARG A 6 26.55 -47.63 -63.73
C ARG A 6 27.58 -46.75 -63.04
N LYS A 7 27.70 -45.51 -63.51
CA LYS A 7 28.62 -44.51 -62.95
C LYS A 7 28.03 -44.04 -61.62
N SER A 8 28.70 -44.34 -60.50
CA SER A 8 28.21 -44.00 -59.16
C SER A 8 28.49 -42.53 -58.87
N TYR A 9 27.46 -41.69 -58.96
CA TYR A 9 27.54 -40.25 -58.69
C TYR A 9 27.24 -39.90 -57.23
N ILE A 10 27.10 -40.91 -56.35
CA ILE A 10 26.71 -40.72 -54.95
C ILE A 10 27.75 -39.88 -54.19
N LEU A 11 29.04 -40.16 -54.38
CA LEU A 11 30.11 -39.46 -53.69
C LEU A 11 30.23 -37.97 -54.07
N PRO A 12 30.25 -37.57 -55.36
CA PRO A 12 30.29 -36.14 -55.71
C PRO A 12 29.01 -35.39 -55.34
N ILE A 13 27.84 -36.03 -55.40
CA ILE A 13 26.57 -35.41 -54.98
C ILE A 13 26.55 -35.20 -53.46
N PHE A 14 27.00 -36.18 -52.69
CA PHE A 14 27.07 -36.07 -51.23
C PHE A 14 28.04 -34.95 -50.80
N ALA A 15 29.20 -34.84 -51.46
CA ALA A 15 30.14 -33.74 -51.22
C ALA A 15 29.52 -32.37 -51.50
N LEU A 16 28.74 -32.24 -52.59
CA LEU A 16 28.04 -30.99 -52.93
C LEU A 16 26.99 -30.61 -51.87
N VAL A 17 26.23 -31.59 -51.36
CA VAL A 17 25.21 -31.36 -50.31
C VAL A 17 25.86 -30.91 -49.00
N VAL A 18 26.99 -31.49 -48.60
CA VAL A 18 27.73 -31.08 -47.38
C VAL A 18 28.27 -29.66 -47.49
N VAL A 19 28.73 -29.24 -48.68
CA VAL A 19 29.17 -27.86 -48.93
C VAL A 19 27.98 -26.87 -48.87
N ILE A 20 26.82 -27.23 -49.43
CA ILE A 20 25.64 -26.35 -49.39
C ILE A 20 25.08 -26.22 -47.96
N LEU A 21 25.06 -27.31 -47.19
CA LEU A 21 24.57 -27.30 -45.80
C LEU A 21 25.49 -26.51 -44.86
N SER A 22 26.81 -26.54 -45.07
CA SER A 22 27.77 -25.78 -44.26
C SER A 22 27.67 -24.26 -44.48
N VAL A 23 27.42 -23.81 -45.72
CA VAL A 23 27.20 -22.38 -46.02
C VAL A 23 25.80 -21.92 -45.58
N GLY A 24 24.79 -22.80 -45.66
CA GLY A 24 23.42 -22.49 -45.25
C GLY A 24 23.24 -22.27 -43.74
N TYR A 25 24.08 -22.86 -42.90
CA TYR A 25 23.95 -22.75 -41.44
C TYR A 25 24.35 -21.36 -40.89
N ALA A 26 25.30 -20.68 -41.53
CA ALA A 26 25.71 -19.33 -41.13
C ALA A 26 24.66 -18.26 -41.48
N ALA A 27 23.82 -18.51 -42.48
CA ALA A 27 22.74 -17.60 -42.89
C ALA A 27 21.47 -17.76 -42.05
N ILE A 28 21.31 -18.88 -41.34
CA ILE A 28 20.19 -19.12 -40.41
C ILE A 28 20.71 -18.95 -38.97
N THR A 29 21.31 -17.80 -38.71
CA THR A 29 21.39 -17.27 -37.35
C THR A 29 20.83 -15.87 -37.43
N ALA A 30 19.51 -15.76 -37.42
CA ALA A 30 18.86 -14.48 -37.18
C ALA A 30 19.21 -14.08 -35.75
N THR A 31 20.27 -13.28 -35.60
CA THR A 31 20.50 -12.52 -34.38
C THR A 31 19.32 -11.58 -34.26
N LEU A 32 18.34 -11.95 -33.45
CA LEU A 32 17.25 -11.06 -33.09
C LEU A 32 17.87 -9.97 -32.21
N ASN A 33 18.33 -8.89 -32.85
CA ASN A 33 18.86 -7.73 -32.17
C ASN A 33 17.68 -7.00 -31.54
N ILE A 34 17.26 -7.43 -30.35
CA ILE A 34 16.24 -6.73 -29.57
C ILE A 34 16.91 -5.49 -28.98
N THR A 35 17.09 -4.45 -29.79
CA THR A 35 17.23 -3.08 -29.31
C THR A 35 15.85 -2.57 -28.90
N GLY A 36 15.27 -3.21 -27.89
CA GLY A 36 14.11 -2.69 -27.18
C GLY A 36 14.63 -1.71 -26.15
N THR A 37 14.41 -0.41 -26.38
CA THR A 37 14.41 0.54 -25.27
C THR A 37 13.20 0.22 -24.40
N SER A 38 13.35 -0.74 -23.49
CA SER A 38 12.36 -0.95 -22.44
C SER A 38 12.38 0.29 -21.56
N THR A 39 11.51 1.26 -21.85
CA THR A 39 11.14 2.29 -20.90
C THR A 39 10.41 1.58 -19.77
N ILE A 40 11.14 1.05 -18.79
CA ILE A 40 10.55 0.56 -17.56
C ILE A 40 10.08 1.81 -16.82
N THR A 41 8.82 2.19 -17.01
CA THR A 41 8.16 3.14 -16.11
C THR A 41 8.20 2.50 -14.73
N LYS A 42 9.13 2.97 -13.89
CA LYS A 42 9.34 2.42 -12.55
C LYS A 42 8.08 2.68 -11.73
N ASN A 43 7.23 1.67 -11.63
CA ASN A 43 6.07 1.75 -10.77
C ASN A 43 6.52 1.75 -9.31
N THR A 44 6.07 2.73 -8.53
CA THR A 44 6.43 2.87 -7.12
C THR A 44 5.19 2.79 -6.25
N TRP A 45 5.33 2.12 -5.11
CA TRP A 45 4.34 2.07 -4.06
C TRP A 45 4.85 2.91 -2.89
N ASN A 46 4.20 4.04 -2.63
CA ASN A 46 4.56 4.92 -1.52
C ASN A 46 3.28 5.55 -0.97
N ILE A 47 2.65 4.87 -0.01
CA ILE A 47 1.49 5.37 0.71
C ILE A 47 1.90 5.66 2.15
N HIS A 48 1.67 6.88 2.60
CA HIS A 48 2.05 7.30 3.95
C HIS A 48 1.15 8.39 4.50
N PHE A 49 1.14 8.50 5.82
CA PHE A 49 0.59 9.64 6.51
C PHE A 49 1.59 10.80 6.54
N GLN A 50 1.08 12.02 6.46
CA GLN A 50 1.83 13.26 6.68
C GLN A 50 0.93 14.35 7.26
N ASP A 51 1.51 15.50 7.59
CA ASP A 51 0.82 16.70 8.08
C ASP A 51 -0.14 16.43 9.25
N LEU A 52 0.31 15.58 10.18
CA LEU A 52 -0.46 15.30 11.39
C LEU A 52 -0.53 16.57 12.24
N SER A 53 -1.74 16.99 12.57
CA SER A 53 -2.00 18.15 13.43
C SER A 53 -3.09 17.82 14.43
N VAL A 54 -2.79 18.00 15.72
CA VAL A 54 -3.80 17.99 16.79
C VAL A 54 -4.71 19.19 16.58
N THR A 55 -6.01 18.97 16.44
CA THR A 55 -6.98 20.04 16.10
C THR A 55 -7.70 20.56 17.33
N SER A 56 -8.09 19.66 18.23
CA SER A 56 -8.85 20.00 19.42
C SER A 56 -8.78 18.86 20.44
N GLY A 57 -8.95 19.20 21.71
CA GLY A 57 -9.10 18.22 22.77
C GLY A 57 -9.62 18.91 24.01
N SER A 58 -10.42 18.20 24.81
CA SER A 58 -10.73 18.65 26.18
C SER A 58 -9.62 18.28 27.17
N VAL A 59 -8.65 17.48 26.72
CA VAL A 59 -7.51 17.01 27.50
C VAL A 59 -6.20 17.22 26.75
N THR A 60 -5.09 17.23 27.49
CA THR A 60 -3.74 17.18 26.91
C THR A 60 -3.29 15.72 26.82
N ALA A 61 -2.79 15.31 25.66
CA ALA A 61 -2.22 13.97 25.49
C ALA A 61 -0.90 13.84 26.28
N ALA A 62 -0.71 12.69 26.94
CA ALA A 62 0.57 12.39 27.60
C ALA A 62 1.68 12.15 26.56
N THR A 63 1.33 11.61 25.40
CA THR A 63 2.18 11.53 24.21
C THR A 63 1.33 11.97 23.02
N PRO A 64 1.67 13.10 22.37
CA PRO A 64 0.95 13.57 21.19
C PRO A 64 0.89 12.52 20.09
N ALA A 65 -0.08 12.66 19.20
CA ALA A 65 -0.21 11.76 18.08
C ALA A 65 0.96 11.89 17.11
N ALA A 66 1.55 10.75 16.76
CA ALA A 66 2.71 10.67 15.91
C ALA A 66 2.55 9.53 14.91
N ILE A 67 3.01 9.77 13.68
CA ILE A 67 3.06 8.76 12.63
C ILE A 67 4.19 7.78 12.97
N THR A 68 3.94 6.47 12.86
CA THR A 68 4.98 5.49 13.18
C THR A 68 6.03 5.42 12.08
N THR A 69 7.30 5.38 12.45
CA THR A 69 8.44 5.38 11.51
C THR A 69 8.52 4.12 10.65
N ASN A 70 7.98 3.00 11.13
CA ASN A 70 8.12 1.69 10.47
C ASN A 70 6.88 1.29 9.66
N ASN A 71 5.75 1.95 9.90
CA ASN A 71 4.51 1.71 9.16
C ASN A 71 3.81 3.04 8.92
N HIS A 72 3.99 3.57 7.72
CA HIS A 72 3.58 4.93 7.42
C HIS A 72 2.05 5.12 7.39
N ALA A 73 1.25 4.06 7.46
CA ALA A 73 -0.21 4.12 7.60
C ALA A 73 -0.69 3.81 9.03
N GLU A 74 0.15 4.06 10.04
CA GLU A 74 -0.18 3.92 11.45
C GLU A 74 0.18 5.16 12.27
N ILE A 75 -0.62 5.44 13.30
CA ILE A 75 -0.45 6.55 14.23
C ILE A 75 -0.56 6.03 15.65
N THR A 76 0.34 6.44 16.54
CA THR A 76 0.31 6.12 17.96
C THR A 76 0.22 7.38 18.81
N TYR A 77 -0.47 7.26 19.96
CA TYR A 77 -0.63 8.34 20.94
C TYR A 77 -1.02 7.79 22.29
N THR A 78 -0.83 8.60 23.34
CA THR A 78 -1.32 8.28 24.68
C THR A 78 -2.17 9.41 25.25
N VAL A 79 -3.32 9.06 25.81
CA VAL A 79 -4.32 10.04 26.30
C VAL A 79 -4.97 9.53 27.58
N THR A 80 -5.29 10.44 28.49
CA THR A 80 -6.12 10.18 29.66
C THR A 80 -7.40 10.99 29.53
N LEU A 81 -8.56 10.36 29.70
CA LEU A 81 -9.88 11.00 29.59
C LEU A 81 -10.58 10.91 30.96
N PRO A 82 -10.54 11.94 31.82
CA PRO A 82 -11.05 11.83 33.19
C PRO A 82 -12.57 11.82 33.32
N LYS A 83 -13.31 12.46 32.40
CA LYS A 83 -14.76 12.69 32.53
C LYS A 83 -15.55 12.22 31.31
N PRO A 84 -16.84 11.88 31.48
CA PRO A 84 -17.74 11.67 30.35
C PRO A 84 -17.73 12.87 29.41
N GLY A 85 -17.62 12.62 28.10
CA GLY A 85 -17.51 13.66 27.08
C GLY A 85 -16.09 14.17 26.80
N ASP A 86 -15.09 13.82 27.62
CA ASP A 86 -13.71 14.17 27.32
C ASP A 86 -13.26 13.55 26.01
N PHE A 87 -12.46 14.28 25.24
CA PHE A 87 -12.05 13.85 23.90
C PHE A 87 -10.68 14.36 23.51
N TYR A 88 -10.09 13.66 22.54
CA TYR A 88 -8.87 14.04 21.86
C TYR A 88 -9.05 13.85 20.35
N GLU A 89 -8.74 14.88 19.58
CA GLU A 89 -8.97 14.94 18.14
C GLU A 89 -7.74 15.46 17.39
N PHE A 90 -7.45 14.83 16.26
CA PHE A 90 -6.41 15.26 15.35
C PHE A 90 -6.80 15.00 13.90
N THR A 91 -6.08 15.65 13.00
CA THR A 91 -6.17 15.43 11.56
C THR A 91 -4.85 14.95 11.01
N VAL A 92 -4.91 14.22 9.90
CA VAL A 92 -3.74 13.68 9.20
C VAL A 92 -4.08 13.54 7.72
N ASN A 93 -3.10 13.68 6.84
CA ASN A 93 -3.26 13.42 5.42
C ASN A 93 -2.76 12.02 5.11
N ILE A 94 -3.55 11.21 4.39
CA ILE A 94 -3.05 10.00 3.70
C ILE A 94 -2.63 10.40 2.29
N VAL A 95 -1.38 10.13 1.95
CA VAL A 95 -0.73 10.58 0.71
C VAL A 95 -0.26 9.38 -0.08
N ASN A 96 -0.55 9.40 -1.37
CA ASN A 96 -0.02 8.47 -2.36
C ASN A 96 1.04 9.17 -3.20
N ASP A 97 2.28 9.14 -2.74
CA ASP A 97 3.45 9.62 -3.51
C ASP A 97 4.01 8.55 -4.46
N GLY A 98 3.32 7.42 -4.57
CA GLY A 98 3.61 6.38 -5.55
C GLY A 98 3.02 6.70 -6.92
N THR A 99 3.36 5.87 -7.90
CA THR A 99 2.77 5.93 -9.25
C THR A 99 1.62 4.94 -9.42
N ILE A 100 1.38 4.07 -8.45
CA ILE A 100 0.29 3.08 -8.44
C ILE A 100 -0.88 3.63 -7.64
N ALA A 101 -2.09 3.58 -8.19
CA ALA A 101 -3.30 3.95 -7.45
C ALA A 101 -3.55 2.98 -6.29
N ALA A 102 -4.05 3.51 -5.18
CA ALA A 102 -4.35 2.75 -3.97
C ALA A 102 -5.84 2.81 -3.64
N LYS A 103 -6.30 1.88 -2.81
CA LYS A 103 -7.63 1.91 -2.20
C LYS A 103 -7.60 1.39 -0.78
N THR A 104 -8.55 1.85 0.04
CA THR A 104 -8.81 1.25 1.35
C THR A 104 -9.28 -0.18 1.19
N SER A 105 -8.68 -1.13 1.90
CA SER A 105 -9.15 -2.53 1.90
C SER A 105 -10.22 -2.79 2.96
N ALA A 106 -10.25 -1.97 4.01
CA ALA A 106 -11.22 -2.06 5.09
C ALA A 106 -11.45 -0.69 5.74
N ALA A 107 -12.42 -0.63 6.67
CA ALA A 107 -12.58 0.52 7.55
C ALA A 107 -11.35 0.68 8.45
N PRO A 108 -11.04 1.91 8.89
CA PRO A 108 -9.93 2.16 9.80
C PRO A 108 -10.14 1.48 11.17
N THR A 109 -9.06 1.08 11.82
CA THR A 109 -9.11 0.40 13.12
C THR A 109 -8.42 1.22 14.20
N LEU A 110 -8.94 1.11 15.43
CA LEU A 110 -8.30 1.62 16.65
C LEU A 110 -8.01 0.43 17.56
N SER A 111 -6.76 0.29 17.97
CA SER A 111 -6.25 -0.80 18.81
C SER A 111 -5.44 -0.26 19.99
N GLY A 112 -5.01 -1.14 20.90
CA GLY A 112 -4.36 -0.79 22.17
C GLY A 112 -5.22 -1.19 23.37
N ASN A 113 -5.01 -0.55 24.53
CA ASN A 113 -5.84 -0.74 25.72
C ASN A 113 -7.11 0.11 25.65
N THR A 114 -7.94 -0.14 24.64
CA THR A 114 -9.23 0.55 24.43
C THR A 114 -10.24 0.18 25.52
N GLN A 115 -11.18 1.08 25.80
CA GLN A 115 -12.26 0.88 26.78
C GLN A 115 -13.64 0.93 26.10
N SER A 116 -13.94 -0.03 25.23
CA SER A 116 -15.11 0.01 24.34
C SER A 116 -16.48 0.17 25.03
N ALA A 117 -16.60 -0.15 26.32
CA ALA A 117 -17.84 0.06 27.07
C ALA A 117 -18.15 1.55 27.31
N VAL A 118 -17.11 2.38 27.49
CA VAL A 118 -17.20 3.79 27.90
C VAL A 118 -16.62 4.76 26.88
N MET A 119 -15.90 4.27 25.87
CA MET A 119 -15.22 5.07 24.86
C MET A 119 -15.82 4.84 23.47
N THR A 120 -15.94 5.92 22.69
CA THR A 120 -16.20 5.89 21.25
C THR A 120 -15.01 6.40 20.46
N TYR A 121 -14.92 5.94 19.22
CA TYR A 121 -13.91 6.36 18.28
C TYR A 121 -14.56 6.63 16.92
N THR A 122 -14.12 7.70 16.25
CA THR A 122 -14.56 8.05 14.90
C THR A 122 -13.36 8.39 14.02
N ALA A 123 -13.33 7.82 12.82
CA ALA A 123 -12.47 8.25 11.72
C ALA A 123 -13.34 8.61 10.52
N THR A 124 -13.12 9.80 9.99
CA THR A 124 -13.85 10.34 8.84
C THR A 124 -12.89 11.03 7.91
N TRP A 125 -13.30 11.19 6.65
CA TRP A 125 -12.68 12.18 5.78
C TRP A 125 -12.99 13.60 6.31
N SER A 126 -12.21 14.59 5.85
CA SER A 126 -12.38 15.98 6.31
C SER A 126 -13.76 16.58 6.06
N ASP A 127 -14.52 16.07 5.08
CA ASP A 127 -15.91 16.43 4.80
C ASP A 127 -16.94 15.74 5.73
N GLY A 128 -16.48 14.91 6.66
CA GLY A 128 -17.30 14.16 7.61
C GLY A 128 -17.80 12.81 7.09
N THR A 129 -17.48 12.43 5.85
CA THR A 129 -17.90 11.14 5.30
C THR A 129 -17.13 9.98 5.93
N ALA A 130 -17.78 8.82 6.05
CA ALA A 130 -17.15 7.62 6.60
C ALA A 130 -16.08 7.07 5.65
N ILE A 131 -15.02 6.53 6.23
CA ILE A 131 -13.97 5.86 5.47
C ILE A 131 -14.40 4.41 5.21
N ALA A 132 -14.97 4.18 4.03
CA ALA A 132 -15.43 2.86 3.60
C ALA A 132 -14.35 2.08 2.85
N PRO A 133 -14.44 0.73 2.79
CA PRO A 133 -13.63 -0.08 1.89
C PRO A 133 -13.77 0.37 0.43
N ASN A 134 -12.75 0.10 -0.38
CA ASN A 134 -12.64 0.44 -1.80
C ASN A 134 -12.65 1.96 -2.10
N THR A 135 -12.43 2.81 -1.10
CA THR A 135 -12.23 4.24 -1.34
C THR A 135 -10.89 4.46 -2.03
N THR A 136 -10.91 4.97 -3.26
CA THR A 136 -9.71 5.15 -4.08
C THR A 136 -8.91 6.40 -3.66
N LEU A 137 -7.58 6.27 -3.76
CA LEU A 137 -6.57 7.31 -3.64
C LEU A 137 -5.63 7.20 -4.85
N ALA A 138 -5.83 8.08 -5.83
CA ALA A 138 -5.05 8.09 -7.07
C ALA A 138 -3.55 8.36 -6.81
N ALA A 139 -2.69 8.00 -7.77
CA ALA A 139 -1.28 8.35 -7.73
C ALA A 139 -1.09 9.88 -7.64
N GLY A 140 -0.20 10.34 -6.77
CA GLY A 140 0.02 11.75 -6.46
C GLY A 140 -1.09 12.43 -5.64
N ALA A 141 -2.13 11.70 -5.22
CA ALA A 141 -3.24 12.28 -4.49
C ALA A 141 -3.01 12.28 -2.97
N SER A 142 -3.62 13.26 -2.30
CA SER A 142 -3.69 13.37 -0.84
C SER A 142 -5.14 13.51 -0.41
N LYS A 143 -5.52 12.87 0.70
CA LYS A 143 -6.83 13.06 1.34
C LYS A 143 -6.68 13.29 2.83
N LYS A 144 -7.36 14.31 3.33
CA LYS A 144 -7.34 14.66 4.76
C LYS A 144 -8.38 13.85 5.54
N MET A 145 -7.93 13.32 6.66
CA MET A 145 -8.70 12.52 7.62
C MET A 145 -8.80 13.24 8.95
N LYS A 146 -9.89 12.99 9.68
CA LYS A 146 -10.12 13.45 11.04
C LYS A 146 -10.41 12.25 11.94
N LEU A 147 -9.68 12.19 13.04
CA LEU A 147 -9.77 11.12 14.03
C LEU A 147 -10.10 11.71 15.39
N ARG A 148 -11.07 11.10 16.06
CA ARG A 148 -11.48 11.50 17.41
C ARG A 148 -11.75 10.28 18.28
N VAL A 149 -11.18 10.30 19.49
CA VAL A 149 -11.58 9.43 20.60
C VAL A 149 -12.31 10.26 21.65
N GLN A 150 -13.34 9.67 22.25
CA GLN A 150 -14.15 10.35 23.25
C GLN A 150 -14.68 9.36 24.28
N TYR A 151 -14.65 9.72 25.56
CA TYR A 151 -15.51 9.06 26.54
C TYR A 151 -16.96 9.45 26.27
N ARG A 152 -17.82 8.45 26.22
CA ARG A 152 -19.25 8.58 25.96
C ARG A 152 -19.87 9.71 26.79
N LYS A 153 -20.77 10.46 26.18
CA LYS A 153 -21.49 11.55 26.86
C LYS A 153 -22.72 11.07 27.62
N ASP A 154 -23.21 9.88 27.27
CA ASP A 154 -24.42 9.28 27.80
C ASP A 154 -24.16 8.37 29.01
N ILE A 155 -22.94 8.40 29.56
CA ILE A 155 -22.56 7.67 30.77
C ILE A 155 -22.32 8.63 31.93
N THR A 156 -22.38 8.09 33.15
CA THR A 156 -22.07 8.82 34.38
C THR A 156 -20.66 8.48 34.90
N SER A 157 -20.12 9.31 35.78
CA SER A 157 -18.79 9.08 36.38
C SER A 157 -18.69 7.76 37.15
N SER A 158 -19.79 7.19 37.64
CA SER A 158 -19.78 5.89 38.32
C SER A 158 -19.55 4.70 37.38
N GLN A 159 -19.68 4.90 36.07
CA GLN A 159 -19.42 3.88 35.05
C GLN A 159 -17.98 3.94 34.54
N LEU A 160 -17.22 4.98 34.89
CA LEU A 160 -15.82 5.11 34.54
C LEU A 160 -14.94 4.22 35.44
N PRO A 161 -13.70 3.91 35.01
CA PRO A 161 -12.72 3.30 35.89
C PRO A 161 -12.53 4.10 37.19
N THR A 162 -12.33 3.39 38.30
CA THR A 162 -12.19 4.01 39.63
C THR A 162 -10.96 4.92 39.74
N ALA A 163 -9.96 4.71 38.86
CA ALA A 163 -8.78 5.55 38.73
C ALA A 163 -8.55 5.89 37.25
N ASP A 164 -8.05 7.10 37.00
CA ASP A 164 -7.67 7.53 35.66
C ASP A 164 -6.65 6.55 35.05
N THR A 165 -6.96 6.11 33.83
CA THR A 165 -6.13 5.17 33.08
C THR A 165 -5.58 5.85 31.84
N THR A 166 -4.27 5.78 31.64
CA THR A 166 -3.65 6.21 30.39
C THR A 166 -3.93 5.20 29.29
N LEU A 167 -4.59 5.65 28.23
CA LEU A 167 -4.89 4.87 27.04
C LEU A 167 -3.75 5.03 26.04
N THR A 168 -3.06 3.94 25.74
CA THR A 168 -2.08 3.82 24.66
C THR A 168 -2.77 3.28 23.43
N LEU A 169 -2.97 4.16 22.45
CA LEU A 169 -3.83 3.90 21.32
C LEU A 169 -3.03 3.88 20.02
N LYS A 170 -3.43 2.97 19.14
CA LYS A 170 -2.85 2.80 17.81
C LYS A 170 -3.95 2.80 16.77
N PHE A 171 -3.90 3.80 15.91
CA PHE A 171 -4.74 3.90 14.72
C PHE A 171 -4.04 3.25 13.51
N SER A 172 -4.80 2.53 12.69
CA SER A 172 -4.31 1.92 11.45
C SER A 172 -5.34 2.03 10.33
N LEU A 173 -4.87 2.39 9.14
CA LEU A 173 -5.67 2.40 7.92
C LEU A 173 -5.20 1.30 6.94
N PRO A 174 -6.00 0.25 6.72
CA PRO A 174 -5.67 -0.79 5.75
C PRO A 174 -5.75 -0.29 4.30
N ILE A 175 -4.62 -0.32 3.58
CA ILE A 175 -4.50 0.13 2.18
C ILE A 175 -3.91 -1.00 1.32
N VAL A 176 -4.43 -1.17 0.11
CA VAL A 176 -3.93 -2.08 -0.93
C VAL A 176 -3.92 -1.39 -2.29
N GLN A 177 -3.22 -1.96 -3.28
CA GLN A 177 -3.30 -1.48 -4.65
C GLN A 177 -4.74 -1.52 -5.19
N ALA A 178 -5.12 -0.50 -5.96
CA ALA A 178 -6.46 -0.34 -6.49
C ALA A 178 -6.81 -1.38 -7.56
#